data_AF-A0ABD0SVI0-F1
#
_entry.id   AF-A0ABD0SVI0-F1
#
_cell.length_a   1.000
_cell.length_b   1.000
_cell.length_c   1.000
_cell.angle_alpha   90.00
_cell.angle_beta   90.00
_cell.angle_gamma   90.00
#
_symmetry.space_group_name_H-M   'P 1'
#
loop_
_entity.id
_entity.type
_entity.pdbx_description
1 polymer ?
#
loop_
_entity_poly.entity_id
_entity_poly.type
_entity_poly.pdbx_seq_one_letter_code
_entity_poly.pdbx_strand_id
1 'polypeptide(L)'
;MKKSLHYKFKENANFVKPLYRKIKFGNRVPETWLRVYPAPQIPGESVLSVIFRCVVCQLGLAAFLVLWNMLWVFVIHDFEGPYEAQVSLTFEKEQNQLVIELATELRQITPLSPKWRHAIEKRIESERQLTMLAMARGAKLHPGQFWNLSGTFLFSIYVMTALGFGAPVPQTTWGRTAALLYAVLAVPTHIFLMLNASTCVVATIESCLRTRKKKKPDNNSKAAIDTGESPNYSRNSEVMKTESGKVFILRRKIGRFLGLLCFGRCIPVATVAYYACGAIAFGALRGRQPLETILFPLEFSTTGGLELVEDYVRILYGFYVEGAMSLLACALATMRSHGSTTINYMSEKYRLFTINKQQ
;
A
#
# COMPACT_ATOMS: atom_id res chain seq x y z
N MET A 1 17.70 -64.16 -18.46
CA MET A 1 18.03 -63.05 -17.51
C MET A 1 17.85 -61.63 -18.06
N LYS A 2 17.55 -61.40 -19.35
CA LYS A 2 17.35 -60.05 -19.96
C LYS A 2 15.92 -59.46 -19.87
N LYS A 3 14.91 -60.27 -19.52
CA LYS A 3 13.48 -59.82 -19.47
C LYS A 3 13.07 -59.13 -18.16
N SER A 4 13.84 -59.26 -17.07
CA SER A 4 13.51 -58.68 -15.75
C SER A 4 13.87 -57.19 -15.64
N LEU A 5 14.96 -56.76 -16.30
CA LEU A 5 15.43 -55.38 -16.25
C LEU A 5 14.55 -54.42 -17.08
N HIS A 6 13.98 -54.91 -18.17
CA HIS A 6 13.12 -54.10 -19.04
C HIS A 6 11.75 -53.79 -18.40
N TYR A 7 11.27 -54.66 -17.49
CA TYR A 7 10.02 -54.44 -16.77
C TYR A 7 10.20 -53.38 -15.66
N LYS A 8 11.31 -53.43 -14.91
CA LYS A 8 11.65 -52.42 -13.89
C LYS A 8 11.89 -51.02 -14.49
N PHE A 9 12.42 -50.92 -15.71
CA PHE A 9 12.57 -49.62 -16.40
C PHE A 9 11.24 -49.04 -16.86
N LYS A 10 10.24 -49.88 -17.17
CA LYS A 10 8.91 -49.45 -17.65
C LYS A 10 8.02 -48.96 -16.50
N GLU A 11 8.19 -49.48 -15.29
CA GLU A 11 7.55 -48.97 -14.07
C GLU A 11 8.06 -47.57 -13.68
N ASN A 12 9.36 -47.31 -13.77
CA ASN A 12 9.93 -45.98 -13.53
C ASN A 12 9.49 -44.94 -14.58
N ALA A 13 9.33 -45.34 -15.85
CA ALA A 13 8.84 -44.45 -16.91
C ALA A 13 7.37 -44.01 -16.71
N ASN A 14 6.55 -44.81 -16.02
CA ASN A 14 5.17 -44.46 -15.70
C ASN A 14 5.04 -43.54 -14.48
N PHE A 15 6.06 -43.48 -13.61
CA PHE A 15 6.13 -42.54 -12.49
C PHE A 15 6.65 -41.15 -12.90
N VAL A 16 7.47 -41.08 -13.96
CA VAL A 16 8.01 -39.81 -14.50
C VAL A 16 7.03 -39.10 -15.44
N LYS A 17 6.16 -39.84 -16.14
CA LYS A 17 5.13 -39.27 -17.04
C LYS A 17 4.14 -38.28 -16.37
N PRO A 18 3.66 -38.48 -15.13
CA PRO A 18 2.81 -37.48 -14.47
C PRO A 18 3.58 -36.23 -14.00
N LEU A 19 4.90 -36.29 -13.79
CA LEU A 19 5.70 -35.09 -13.48
C LEU A 19 5.93 -34.22 -14.73
N TYR A 20 6.20 -34.83 -15.89
CA TYR A 20 6.46 -34.09 -17.13
C TYR A 20 5.18 -33.57 -17.82
N ARG A 21 4.01 -34.20 -17.57
CA ARG A 21 2.72 -33.75 -18.13
C ARG A 21 2.21 -32.45 -17.50
N LYS A 22 2.87 -31.93 -16.45
CA LYS A 22 2.53 -30.63 -15.85
C LYS A 22 3.17 -29.43 -16.59
N ILE A 23 3.94 -29.65 -17.67
CA ILE A 23 4.74 -28.62 -18.37
C ILE A 23 4.17 -28.26 -19.76
N LYS A 24 2.94 -28.67 -20.10
CA LYS A 24 2.34 -28.31 -21.41
C LYS A 24 0.91 -27.80 -21.27
N PHE A 25 0.75 -26.59 -20.73
CA PHE A 25 -0.41 -25.73 -21.00
C PHE A 25 -0.03 -24.25 -20.86
N GLY A 26 0.21 -23.62 -22.02
CA GLY A 26 0.08 -22.18 -22.28
C GLY A 26 1.15 -21.29 -21.65
N ASN A 27 1.76 -20.44 -22.47
CA ASN A 27 2.64 -19.32 -22.08
C ASN A 27 2.25 -18.68 -20.74
N ARG A 28 2.86 -19.17 -19.67
CA ARG A 28 3.03 -18.45 -18.41
C ARG A 28 4.52 -18.50 -18.15
N VAL A 29 5.12 -17.31 -18.07
CA VAL A 29 6.47 -17.11 -17.56
C VAL A 29 6.68 -18.08 -16.40
N PRO A 30 7.76 -18.88 -16.36
CA PRO A 30 8.00 -19.77 -15.22
C PRO A 30 7.93 -18.89 -13.98
N GLU A 31 6.98 -19.17 -13.09
CA GLU A 31 6.75 -18.34 -11.92
C GLU A 31 7.92 -18.58 -10.94
N THR A 32 9.04 -17.92 -11.19
CA THR A 32 10.21 -17.92 -10.34
C THR A 32 9.91 -17.03 -9.15
N TRP A 33 9.20 -17.60 -8.17
CA TRP A 33 8.92 -16.95 -6.90
C TRP A 33 10.15 -17.01 -5.99
N LEU A 34 10.40 -15.90 -5.31
CA LEU A 34 11.36 -15.88 -4.21
C LEU A 34 10.85 -16.79 -3.09
N ARG A 35 11.70 -17.68 -2.57
CA ARG A 35 11.27 -18.57 -1.47
C ARG A 35 11.09 -17.76 -0.19
N VAL A 36 10.04 -18.11 0.56
CA VAL A 36 9.79 -17.56 1.90
C VAL A 36 10.95 -17.88 2.85
N TYR A 37 11.46 -19.11 2.76
CA TYR A 37 12.59 -19.61 3.55
C TYR A 37 13.77 -19.98 2.64
N PRO A 38 15.02 -19.80 3.11
CA PRO A 38 16.19 -20.25 2.36
C PRO A 38 16.15 -21.77 2.16
N ALA A 39 16.62 -22.22 0.99
CA ALA A 39 16.70 -23.65 0.71
C ALA A 39 17.75 -24.32 1.63
N PRO A 40 17.49 -25.52 2.17
CA PRO A 40 18.45 -26.23 3.02
C PRO A 40 19.73 -26.54 2.23
N GLN A 41 20.88 -26.50 2.93
CA GLN A 41 22.19 -26.73 2.34
C GLN A 41 22.30 -28.15 1.78
N ILE A 42 22.78 -28.26 0.53
CA ILE A 42 23.13 -29.54 -0.10
C ILE A 42 24.62 -29.80 0.17
N PRO A 43 25.04 -31.04 0.50
CA PRO A 43 26.45 -31.34 0.76
C PRO A 43 27.30 -31.03 -0.49
N GLY A 44 28.29 -30.13 -0.33
CA GLY A 44 29.21 -29.67 -1.38
C GLY A 44 29.04 -28.21 -1.82
N GLU A 45 28.04 -27.47 -1.33
CA GLU A 45 27.83 -26.05 -1.68
C GLU A 45 28.67 -25.10 -0.81
N SER A 46 29.10 -23.97 -1.39
CA SER A 46 29.86 -22.93 -0.69
C SER A 46 28.97 -22.17 0.31
N VAL A 47 29.54 -21.86 1.49
CA VAL A 47 28.86 -21.12 2.57
C VAL A 47 28.33 -19.75 2.08
N LEU A 48 29.05 -19.12 1.15
CA LEU A 48 28.63 -17.85 0.52
C LEU A 48 27.31 -17.97 -0.24
N SER A 49 27.06 -19.10 -0.91
CA SER A 49 25.79 -19.34 -1.61
C SER A 49 24.62 -19.47 -0.63
N VAL A 50 24.85 -20.08 0.53
CA VAL A 50 23.83 -20.23 1.58
C VAL A 50 23.51 -18.86 2.21
N ILE A 51 24.52 -18.06 2.53
CA ILE A 51 24.34 -16.69 3.05
C ILE A 51 23.55 -15.84 2.06
N PHE A 52 23.90 -15.87 0.77
CA PHE A 52 23.18 -15.15 -0.27
C PHE A 52 21.70 -15.56 -0.33
N ARG A 53 21.39 -16.87 -0.26
CA ARG A 53 20.01 -17.37 -0.22
C ARG A 53 19.26 -16.92 1.03
N CYS A 54 19.92 -16.83 2.18
CA CYS A 54 19.32 -16.32 3.42
C CYS A 54 19.01 -14.83 3.33
N VAL A 55 19.93 -14.02 2.79
CA VAL A 55 19.70 -12.57 2.59
C VAL A 55 18.60 -12.31 1.57
N VAL A 56 18.60 -13.07 0.47
CA VAL A 56 17.68 -12.87 -0.65
C VAL A 56 16.38 -13.66 -0.47
N CYS A 57 16.16 -14.39 0.62
CA CYS A 57 14.83 -14.95 0.90
C CYS A 57 13.87 -13.84 1.38
N GLN A 58 12.57 -14.08 1.27
CA GLN A 58 11.56 -13.08 1.62
C GLN A 58 11.70 -12.60 3.07
N LEU A 59 12.01 -13.52 4.00
CA LEU A 59 12.26 -13.18 5.40
C LEU A 59 13.56 -12.39 5.58
N GLY A 60 14.60 -12.69 4.81
CA GLY A 60 15.88 -11.98 4.84
C GLY A 60 15.76 -10.55 4.35
N LEU A 61 15.04 -10.33 3.26
CA LEU A 61 14.74 -8.99 2.74
C LEU A 61 13.88 -8.18 3.72
N ALA A 62 12.90 -8.83 4.37
CA ALA A 62 12.09 -8.18 5.41
C ALA A 62 12.96 -7.80 6.62
N ALA A 63 13.83 -8.70 7.09
CA ALA A 63 14.75 -8.41 8.19
C ALA A 63 15.73 -7.29 7.84
N PHE A 64 16.30 -7.31 6.63
CA PHE A 64 17.16 -6.25 6.12
C PHE A 64 16.43 -4.90 6.13
N LEU A 65 15.21 -4.83 5.59
CA LEU A 65 14.42 -3.59 5.60
C LEU A 65 14.11 -3.09 7.01
N VAL A 66 13.76 -3.98 7.94
CA VAL A 66 13.50 -3.60 9.34
C VAL A 66 14.75 -3.02 9.98
N LEU A 67 15.91 -3.67 9.83
CA LEU A 67 17.18 -3.18 10.38
C LEU A 67 17.63 -1.87 9.71
N TRP A 68 17.48 -1.77 8.39
CA TRP A 68 17.76 -0.57 7.62
C TRP A 68 16.89 0.59 8.09
N ASN A 69 15.58 0.37 8.24
CA ASN A 69 14.65 1.37 8.75
C ASN A 69 15.03 1.82 10.17
N MET A 70 15.29 0.87 11.09
CA MET A 70 15.72 1.21 12.45
C MET A 70 16.97 2.10 12.46
N LEU A 71 17.99 1.77 11.67
CA LEU A 71 19.21 2.57 11.56
C LEU A 71 18.90 4.00 11.10
N TRP A 72 18.11 4.16 10.03
CA TRP A 72 17.84 5.47 9.44
C TRP A 72 16.90 6.33 10.28
N VAL A 73 16.02 5.73 11.07
CA VAL A 73 15.23 6.47 12.07
C VAL A 73 16.13 7.22 13.04
N PHE A 74 17.19 6.58 13.54
CA PHE A 74 18.15 7.24 14.43
C PHE A 74 18.98 8.30 13.71
N VAL A 75 19.48 8.00 12.51
CA VAL A 75 20.30 8.93 11.72
C VAL A 75 19.53 10.21 11.39
N ILE A 76 18.28 10.09 10.93
CA ILE A 76 17.46 11.25 10.56
C ILE A 76 17.03 12.04 11.79
N HIS A 77 16.70 11.34 12.88
CA HIS A 77 16.34 11.99 14.15
C HIS A 77 17.49 12.83 14.72
N ASP A 78 18.73 12.34 14.63
CA ASP A 78 19.93 13.06 15.09
C ASP A 78 20.16 14.38 14.34
N PHE A 79 19.80 14.44 13.05
CA PHE A 79 19.91 15.68 12.27
C PHE A 79 18.71 16.62 12.43
N GLU A 80 17.48 16.09 12.34
CA GLU A 80 16.28 16.93 12.27
C GLU A 80 15.71 17.28 13.64
N GLY A 81 15.85 16.40 14.64
CA GLY A 81 15.32 16.63 15.99
C GLY A 81 15.92 17.87 16.68
N PRO A 82 17.26 17.98 16.78
CA PRO A 82 17.90 19.17 17.35
C PRO A 82 17.63 20.44 16.54
N TYR A 83 17.60 20.32 15.22
CA TYR A 83 17.34 21.45 14.32
C TYR A 83 15.91 22.01 14.51
N GLU A 84 14.89 21.14 14.54
CA GLU A 84 13.50 21.53 14.83
C GLU A 84 13.39 22.25 16.17
N ALA A 85 14.05 21.72 17.21
CA ALA A 85 14.05 22.31 18.54
C ALA A 85 14.69 23.72 18.53
N GLN A 86 15.83 23.88 17.86
CA GLN A 86 16.53 25.16 17.79
C GLN A 86 15.73 26.23 17.02
N VAL A 87 15.17 25.87 15.87
CA VAL A 87 14.37 26.80 15.05
C VAL A 87 13.11 27.21 15.80
N SER A 88 12.45 26.27 16.47
CA SER A 88 11.26 26.54 17.28
C SER A 88 11.54 27.46 18.46
N LEU A 89 12.63 27.22 19.19
CA LEU A 89 13.06 28.09 20.30
C LEU A 89 13.44 29.49 19.82
N THR A 90 14.05 29.60 18.63
CA THR A 90 14.39 30.90 18.03
C THR A 90 13.13 31.66 17.66
N PHE A 91 12.15 30.99 17.04
CA PHE A 91 10.86 31.58 16.72
C PHE A 91 10.12 32.09 17.96
N GLU A 92 10.06 31.29 19.03
CA GLU A 92 9.42 31.69 20.30
C GLU A 92 10.09 32.94 20.91
N LYS A 93 11.42 33.02 20.87
CA LYS A 93 12.17 34.19 21.35
C LYS A 93 11.88 35.44 20.53
N GLU A 94 11.90 35.34 19.21
CA GLU A 94 11.60 36.45 18.29
C GLU A 94 10.14 36.91 18.44
N GLN A 95 9.20 35.98 18.60
CA GLN A 95 7.79 36.31 18.85
C GLN A 95 7.61 37.06 20.17
N ASN A 96 8.23 36.58 21.26
CA ASN A 96 8.21 37.25 22.55
C ASN A 96 8.84 38.65 22.46
N GLN A 97 9.93 38.80 21.71
CA GLN A 97 10.59 40.08 21.49
C GLN A 97 9.67 41.07 20.74
N LEU A 98 8.97 40.61 19.69
CA LEU A 98 7.99 41.44 18.98
C LEU A 98 6.86 41.93 19.90
N VAL A 99 6.37 41.08 20.80
CA VAL A 99 5.34 41.44 21.78
C VAL A 99 5.85 42.49 22.76
N ILE A 100 7.08 42.33 23.28
CA ILE A 100 7.71 43.29 24.19
C ILE A 100 7.92 44.64 23.51
N GLU A 101 8.41 44.64 22.27
CA GLU A 101 8.64 45.85 21.48
C GLU A 101 7.33 46.58 21.17
N LEU A 102 6.29 45.84 20.77
CA LEU A 102 4.95 46.40 20.56
C LEU A 102 4.43 47.03 21.86
N ALA A 103 4.49 46.32 22.99
CA ALA A 103 4.03 46.84 24.28
C ALA A 103 4.78 48.13 24.68
N THR A 104 6.10 48.17 24.42
CA THR A 104 6.94 49.33 24.70
C THR A 104 6.59 50.53 23.82
N GLU A 105 6.39 50.29 22.52
CA GLU A 105 6.00 51.31 21.54
C GLU A 105 4.60 51.87 21.84
N LEU A 106 3.63 51.01 22.16
CA LEU A 106 2.27 51.43 22.51
C LEU A 106 2.21 52.24 23.81
N ARG A 107 3.14 52.01 24.76
CA ARG A 107 3.21 52.78 26.02
C ARG A 107 3.61 54.24 25.78
N GLN A 108 4.32 54.53 24.69
CA GLN A 108 4.81 55.86 24.35
C GLN A 108 3.83 56.66 23.48
N ILE A 109 2.82 56.00 22.89
CA ILE A 109 1.89 56.58 21.92
C ILE A 109 0.52 56.83 22.58
N THR A 110 -0.07 58.00 22.34
CA THR A 110 -1.42 58.30 22.81
C THR A 110 -2.46 57.37 22.15
N PRO A 111 -3.30 56.67 22.93
CA PRO A 111 -4.40 55.87 22.38
C PRO A 111 -5.35 56.77 21.57
N LEU A 112 -5.89 56.27 20.45
CA LEU A 112 -6.67 56.97 19.41
C LEU A 112 -5.89 57.80 18.37
N SER A 113 -4.57 57.95 18.47
CA SER A 113 -3.81 58.55 17.36
C SER A 113 -3.75 57.59 16.14
N PRO A 114 -3.75 58.09 14.90
CA PRO A 114 -3.55 57.23 13.71
C PRO A 114 -2.21 56.49 13.75
N LYS A 115 -1.22 57.04 14.46
CA LYS A 115 0.08 56.41 14.72
C LYS A 115 -0.05 55.13 15.56
N TRP A 116 -0.99 55.08 16.51
CA TRP A 116 -1.25 53.90 17.33
C TRP A 116 -1.70 52.71 16.49
N ARG A 117 -2.67 52.95 15.59
CA ARG A 117 -3.15 51.93 14.64
C ARG A 117 -2.04 51.49 13.69
N HIS A 118 -1.26 52.43 13.15
CA HIS A 118 -0.18 52.11 12.23
C HIS A 118 0.93 51.27 12.88
N ALA A 119 1.28 51.54 14.14
CA ALA A 119 2.24 50.74 14.90
C ALA A 119 1.76 49.29 15.07
N ILE A 120 0.48 49.08 15.38
CA ILE A 120 -0.13 47.75 15.49
C ILE A 120 -0.11 47.03 14.14
N GLU A 121 -0.60 47.67 13.07
CA GLU A 121 -0.63 47.07 11.73
C GLU A 121 0.77 46.67 11.27
N LYS A 122 1.78 47.52 11.50
CA LYS A 122 3.18 47.22 11.19
C LYS A 122 3.71 46.00 11.97
N ARG A 123 3.38 45.87 13.26
CA ARG A 123 3.84 44.76 14.09
C ARG A 123 3.13 43.45 13.79
N ILE A 124 1.83 43.49 13.50
CA ILE A 124 1.07 42.33 13.01
C ILE A 124 1.68 41.84 11.69
N GLU A 125 2.02 42.74 10.77
CA GLU A 125 2.66 42.34 9.51
C GLU A 125 4.06 41.74 9.73
N SER A 126 4.81 42.26 10.70
CA SER A 126 6.12 41.69 11.09
C SER A 126 5.98 40.30 11.69
N GLU A 127 4.98 40.08 12.56
CA GLU A 127 4.67 38.77 13.13
C GLU A 127 4.24 37.78 12.04
N ARG A 128 3.41 38.21 11.08
CA ARG A 128 2.99 37.39 9.94
C ARG A 128 4.19 36.95 9.12
N GLN A 129 5.12 37.85 8.82
CA GLN A 129 6.35 37.55 8.09
C GLN A 129 7.28 36.61 8.88
N LEU A 130 7.45 36.84 10.18
CA LEU A 130 8.24 35.99 11.06
C LEU A 130 7.67 34.57 11.09
N THR A 131 6.36 34.45 11.24
CA THR A 131 5.63 33.17 11.27
C THR A 131 5.79 32.43 9.96
N MET A 132 5.62 33.10 8.81
CA MET A 132 5.83 32.50 7.49
C MET A 132 7.27 32.02 7.29
N LEU A 133 8.27 32.82 7.70
CA LEU A 133 9.68 32.44 7.62
C LEU A 133 10.02 31.26 8.52
N ALA A 134 9.48 31.26 9.74
CA ALA A 134 9.67 30.20 10.71
C ALA A 134 9.06 28.88 10.23
N MET A 135 7.83 28.89 9.72
CA MET A 135 7.20 27.74 9.09
C MET A 135 8.03 27.21 7.90
N ALA A 136 8.52 28.11 7.05
CA ALA A 136 9.37 27.72 5.91
C ALA A 136 10.69 27.06 6.35
N ARG A 137 11.17 27.36 7.55
CA ARG A 137 12.35 26.74 8.17
C ARG A 137 12.03 25.50 9.00
N GLY A 138 10.77 25.11 9.13
CA GLY A 138 10.32 23.96 9.92
C GLY A 138 10.13 24.25 11.42
N ALA A 139 9.86 25.50 11.80
CA ALA A 139 9.46 25.83 13.17
C ALA A 139 8.08 25.24 13.49
N LYS A 140 7.89 24.80 14.74
CA LYS A 140 6.55 24.46 15.25
C LYS A 140 5.77 25.73 15.60
N LEU A 141 4.48 25.75 15.27
CA LEU A 141 3.55 26.81 15.72
C LEU A 141 2.80 26.44 17.00
N HIS A 142 2.57 25.14 17.20
CA HIS A 142 1.81 24.61 18.30
C HIS A 142 2.67 23.70 19.18
N PRO A 143 2.25 23.44 20.43
CA PRO A 143 2.92 22.45 21.27
C PRO A 143 2.90 21.08 20.58
N GLY A 144 4.08 20.49 20.37
CA GLY A 144 4.25 19.26 19.62
C GLY A 144 5.66 19.14 19.05
N GLN A 145 5.97 17.98 18.45
CA GLN A 145 7.22 17.73 17.74
C GLN A 145 6.94 16.84 16.52
N PHE A 146 7.47 17.20 15.35
CA PHE A 146 7.44 16.37 14.15
C PHE A 146 8.57 15.33 14.17
N TRP A 147 9.77 15.73 14.58
CA TRP A 147 10.99 14.92 14.52
C TRP A 147 11.37 14.28 15.84
N ASN A 148 10.38 13.75 16.56
CA ASN A 148 10.63 12.78 17.62
C ASN A 148 10.82 11.37 17.04
N LEU A 149 11.20 10.38 17.86
CA LEU A 149 11.49 9.01 17.39
C LEU A 149 10.28 8.39 16.66
N SER A 150 9.08 8.58 17.18
CA SER A 150 7.83 8.05 16.61
C SER A 150 7.48 8.73 15.27
N GLY A 151 7.65 10.04 15.16
CA GLY A 151 7.44 10.82 13.95
C GLY A 151 8.47 10.52 12.88
N THR A 152 9.74 10.31 13.26
CA THR A 152 10.81 9.92 12.34
C THR A 152 10.62 8.49 11.83
N PHE A 153 10.13 7.59 12.68
CA PHE A 153 9.67 6.25 12.25
C PHE A 153 8.56 6.34 11.22
N LEU A 154 7.52 7.13 11.48
CA LEU A 154 6.41 7.31 10.54
C LEU A 154 6.89 7.92 9.21
N PHE A 155 7.76 8.92 9.26
CA PHE A 155 8.41 9.49 8.07
C PHE A 155 9.17 8.41 7.27
N SER A 156 9.92 7.55 7.95
CA SER A 156 10.70 6.48 7.30
C SER A 156 9.81 5.43 6.64
N ILE A 157 8.63 5.15 7.22
CA ILE A 157 7.59 4.32 6.58
C ILE A 157 7.01 5.02 5.35
N TYR A 158 6.69 6.31 5.42
CA TYR A 158 6.17 7.06 4.26
C TYR A 158 7.15 7.09 3.08
N VAL A 159 8.45 7.24 3.37
CA VAL A 159 9.49 7.20 2.34
C VAL A 159 9.63 5.79 1.77
N MET A 160 9.71 4.76 2.62
CA MET A 160 9.84 3.35 2.18
C MET A 160 8.68 2.89 1.30
N THR A 161 7.46 3.27 1.67
CA THR A 161 6.23 2.94 0.92
C THR A 161 6.00 3.82 -0.30
N ALA A 162 6.80 4.87 -0.48
CA ALA A 162 6.64 5.88 -1.52
C ALA A 162 5.25 6.54 -1.56
N LEU A 163 4.53 6.63 -0.43
CA LEU A 163 3.25 7.34 -0.34
C LEU A 163 3.46 8.85 -0.24
N GLY A 164 4.38 9.28 0.63
CA GLY A 164 4.84 10.67 0.78
C GLY A 164 3.76 11.74 1.07
N PHE A 165 2.49 11.37 1.18
CA PHE A 165 1.40 12.33 1.31
C PHE A 165 1.43 12.96 2.69
N GLY A 166 1.74 14.25 2.73
CA GLY A 166 1.70 15.03 3.97
C GLY A 166 2.79 14.71 4.98
N ALA A 167 3.84 13.97 4.60
CA ALA A 167 4.97 13.68 5.47
C ALA A 167 5.75 14.98 5.82
N PRO A 168 6.32 15.10 7.03
CA PRO A 168 7.25 16.19 7.33
C PRO A 168 8.47 16.12 6.42
N VAL A 169 8.90 17.26 5.90
CA VAL A 169 10.05 17.33 4.98
C VAL A 169 11.29 17.72 5.78
N PRO A 170 12.40 16.94 5.70
CA PRO A 170 13.65 17.30 6.35
C PRO A 170 14.13 18.68 5.89
N GLN A 171 14.52 19.53 6.83
CA GLN A 171 14.94 20.90 6.54
C GLN A 171 16.46 21.03 6.44
N THR A 172 17.20 20.15 7.11
CA THR A 172 18.66 20.16 7.05
C THR A 172 19.17 19.53 5.76
N THR A 173 20.31 20.01 5.26
CA THR A 173 20.95 19.40 4.08
C THR A 173 21.31 17.95 4.34
N TRP A 174 21.85 17.64 5.52
CA TRP A 174 22.22 16.28 5.91
C TRP A 174 21.01 15.37 6.10
N GLY A 175 19.91 15.86 6.68
CA GLY A 175 18.66 15.12 6.80
C GLY A 175 18.02 14.82 5.44
N ARG A 176 18.07 15.76 4.49
CA ARG A 176 17.62 15.53 3.10
C ARG A 176 18.49 14.50 2.38
N THR A 177 19.81 14.59 2.51
CA THR A 177 20.73 13.61 1.93
C THR A 177 20.54 12.23 2.56
N ALA A 178 20.36 12.15 3.88
CA ALA A 178 20.05 10.93 4.61
C ALA A 178 18.76 10.27 4.11
N ALA A 179 17.68 11.04 3.99
CA ALA A 179 16.41 10.55 3.47
C ALA A 179 16.53 10.01 2.03
N LEU A 180 17.33 10.67 1.18
CA LEU A 180 17.59 10.20 -0.19
C LEU A 180 18.35 8.87 -0.19
N LEU A 181 19.42 8.76 0.60
CA LEU A 181 20.22 7.53 0.70
C LEU A 181 19.39 6.37 1.25
N TYR A 182 18.54 6.63 2.24
CA TYR A 182 17.57 5.67 2.74
C TYR A 182 16.63 5.18 1.62
N ALA A 183 16.01 6.12 0.88
CA ALA A 183 15.03 5.81 -0.16
C ALA A 183 15.60 4.96 -1.31
N VAL A 184 16.86 5.20 -1.72
CA VAL A 184 17.52 4.47 -2.82
C VAL A 184 17.52 2.95 -2.59
N LEU A 185 17.69 2.50 -1.35
CA LEU A 185 17.71 1.08 -1.01
C LEU A 185 16.35 0.59 -0.48
N ALA A 186 15.66 1.41 0.32
CA ALA A 186 14.41 1.01 0.97
C ALA A 186 13.28 0.81 -0.05
N VAL A 187 13.06 1.76 -0.96
CA VAL A 187 11.91 1.76 -1.88
C VAL A 187 11.95 0.57 -2.86
N PRO A 188 13.05 0.29 -3.58
CA PRO A 188 13.08 -0.84 -4.50
C PRO A 188 12.95 -2.18 -3.77
N THR A 189 13.60 -2.31 -2.61
CA THR A 189 13.55 -3.53 -1.79
C THR A 189 12.15 -3.76 -1.24
N HIS A 190 11.47 -2.71 -0.78
CA HIS A 190 10.09 -2.77 -0.30
C HIS A 190 9.12 -3.18 -1.40
N ILE A 191 9.18 -2.54 -2.57
CA ILE A 191 8.34 -2.90 -3.72
C ILE A 191 8.56 -4.37 -4.11
N PHE A 192 9.82 -4.81 -4.19
CA PHE A 192 10.15 -6.19 -4.52
C PHE A 192 9.62 -7.17 -3.46
N LEU A 193 9.78 -6.84 -2.18
CA LEU A 193 9.25 -7.64 -1.07
C LEU A 193 7.72 -7.74 -1.15
N MET A 194 7.01 -6.63 -1.36
CA MET A 194 5.55 -6.58 -1.44
C MET A 194 5.00 -7.34 -2.65
N LEU A 195 5.66 -7.27 -3.81
CA LEU A 195 5.27 -8.03 -5.01
C LEU A 195 5.44 -9.55 -4.81
N ASN A 196 6.54 -9.98 -4.19
CA ASN A 196 6.76 -11.40 -3.90
C ASN A 196 5.84 -11.92 -2.79
N ALA A 197 5.64 -11.11 -1.73
CA ALA A 197 4.74 -11.46 -0.64
C ALA A 197 3.29 -11.60 -1.10
N SER A 198 2.79 -10.61 -1.85
CA SER A 198 1.41 -10.58 -2.34
C SER A 198 1.09 -11.77 -3.24
N THR A 199 2.01 -12.15 -4.11
CA THR A 199 1.82 -13.27 -5.03
C THR A 199 1.80 -14.62 -4.29
N CYS A 200 2.66 -14.80 -3.28
CA CYS A 200 2.60 -15.96 -2.38
C CYS A 200 1.26 -16.03 -1.63
N VAL A 201 0.79 -14.90 -1.09
CA VAL A 201 -0.50 -14.81 -0.38
C VAL A 201 -1.66 -15.16 -1.31
N VAL A 202 -1.72 -14.56 -2.50
CA VAL A 202 -2.78 -14.82 -3.49
C VAL A 202 -2.80 -16.29 -3.92
N ALA A 203 -1.63 -16.87 -4.23
CA ALA A 203 -1.52 -18.28 -4.61
C ALA A 203 -2.00 -19.22 -3.49
N THR A 204 -1.69 -18.89 -2.24
CA THR A 204 -2.12 -19.66 -1.06
C THR A 204 -3.64 -19.57 -0.87
N ILE A 205 -4.22 -18.37 -0.97
CA ILE A 205 -5.66 -18.15 -0.89
C ILE A 205 -6.38 -18.94 -1.99
N GLU A 206 -5.92 -18.84 -3.24
CA GLU A 206 -6.50 -19.59 -4.36
C GLU A 206 -6.45 -21.11 -4.13
N SER A 207 -5.32 -21.62 -3.63
CA SER A 207 -5.14 -23.05 -3.35
C SER A 207 -6.07 -23.53 -2.23
N CYS A 208 -6.24 -22.72 -1.18
CA CYS A 208 -7.17 -23.00 -0.08
C CYS A 208 -8.63 -23.01 -0.57
N LEU A 209 -9.03 -22.01 -1.39
CA LEU A 209 -10.37 -21.94 -1.96
C LEU A 209 -10.69 -23.12 -2.89
N ARG A 210 -9.73 -23.54 -3.72
CA ARG A 210 -9.89 -24.72 -4.59
C ARG A 210 -10.05 -26.00 -3.77
N THR A 211 -9.30 -26.13 -2.67
CA THR A 211 -9.41 -27.28 -1.76
C THR A 211 -10.76 -27.32 -1.06
N ARG A 212 -11.28 -26.16 -0.61
CA ARG A 212 -12.62 -26.05 -0.03
C ARG A 212 -13.74 -26.35 -1.02
N LYS A 213 -13.63 -25.89 -2.28
CA LYS A 213 -14.61 -26.23 -3.34
C LYS A 213 -14.64 -27.74 -3.64
N LYS A 214 -13.48 -28.40 -3.70
CA LYS A 214 -13.41 -29.86 -3.88
C LYS A 214 -13.99 -30.66 -2.72
N LYS A 215 -14.00 -30.10 -1.51
CA LYS A 215 -14.62 -30.71 -0.31
C LYS A 215 -16.15 -30.53 -0.23
N LYS A 216 -16.78 -29.74 -1.11
CA LYS A 216 -18.24 -29.63 -1.19
C LYS A 216 -18.74 -30.52 -2.34
N PRO A 217 -19.08 -31.80 -2.08
CA PRO A 217 -19.65 -32.67 -3.12
C PRO A 217 -21.05 -32.16 -3.52
N ASP A 218 -21.40 -32.33 -4.80
CA ASP A 218 -22.73 -32.03 -5.35
C ASP A 218 -23.81 -32.82 -4.60
N ASN A 219 -24.54 -32.14 -3.71
CA ASN A 219 -25.76 -32.67 -3.10
C ASN A 219 -27.01 -32.50 -3.99
N ASN A 220 -26.84 -32.23 -5.30
CA ASN A 220 -27.95 -32.06 -6.24
C ASN A 220 -28.01 -33.17 -7.31
N SER A 221 -27.98 -34.43 -6.88
CA SER A 221 -28.41 -35.55 -7.71
C SER A 221 -29.39 -36.43 -6.94
N LYS A 222 -30.64 -35.94 -6.80
CA LYS A 222 -31.88 -36.71 -6.61
C LYS A 222 -33.05 -35.77 -6.31
N ALA A 223 -33.68 -35.25 -7.36
CA ALA A 223 -35.08 -34.82 -7.37
C ALA A 223 -35.50 -34.46 -8.81
N ALA A 224 -35.86 -35.47 -9.59
CA ALA A 224 -36.74 -35.31 -10.74
C ALA A 224 -37.33 -36.68 -11.07
N ILE A 225 -38.42 -37.01 -10.36
CA ILE A 225 -39.38 -38.04 -10.75
C ILE A 225 -40.30 -37.38 -11.78
N ASP A 226 -40.28 -37.94 -12.97
CA ASP A 226 -41.41 -38.25 -13.88
C ASP A 226 -42.69 -37.38 -13.83
N THR A 227 -43.00 -36.72 -14.94
CA THR A 227 -44.29 -36.86 -15.67
C THR A 227 -44.25 -36.10 -17.01
N GLY A 228 -44.44 -36.85 -18.10
CA GLY A 228 -45.51 -36.64 -19.09
C GLY A 228 -45.56 -35.39 -20.00
N GLU A 229 -45.47 -35.69 -21.30
CA GLU A 229 -46.15 -35.05 -22.46
C GLU A 229 -45.50 -33.87 -23.23
N SER A 230 -45.75 -33.91 -24.55
CA SER A 230 -45.20 -33.14 -25.67
C SER A 230 -46.39 -32.73 -26.57
N PRO A 231 -46.24 -32.05 -27.73
CA PRO A 231 -45.73 -30.70 -28.04
C PRO A 231 -46.82 -29.79 -28.72
N ASN A 232 -46.63 -28.45 -28.78
CA ASN A 232 -46.76 -27.57 -29.98
C ASN A 232 -47.20 -26.09 -29.77
N TYR A 233 -46.50 -25.22 -30.53
CA TYR A 233 -46.90 -24.01 -31.28
C TYR A 233 -47.04 -22.57 -30.71
N SER A 234 -46.39 -21.66 -31.46
CA SER A 234 -46.64 -20.23 -31.78
C SER A 234 -45.58 -19.26 -31.23
N ARG A 235 -44.72 -18.64 -32.06
CA ARG A 235 -44.87 -17.64 -33.15
C ARG A 235 -45.09 -16.20 -32.64
N ASN A 236 -43.98 -15.46 -32.68
CA ASN A 236 -43.80 -14.01 -32.91
C ASN A 236 -44.13 -12.98 -31.83
N SER A 237 -43.09 -12.31 -31.34
CA SER A 237 -43.01 -10.84 -31.30
C SER A 237 -41.54 -10.37 -31.25
N GLU A 238 -41.00 -10.05 -32.43
CA GLU A 238 -39.69 -9.41 -32.62
C GLU A 238 -39.88 -7.94 -33.02
N VAL A 239 -40.37 -7.07 -32.14
CA VAL A 239 -40.27 -5.61 -32.38
C VAL A 239 -40.17 -4.83 -31.06
N MET A 240 -39.13 -5.11 -30.25
CA MET A 240 -38.70 -4.18 -29.17
C MET A 240 -37.33 -4.52 -28.54
N LYS A 241 -36.45 -5.26 -29.24
CA LYS A 241 -35.21 -5.81 -28.64
C LYS A 241 -33.93 -5.02 -28.93
N THR A 242 -33.95 -4.02 -29.81
CA THR A 242 -32.71 -3.45 -30.36
C THR A 242 -32.02 -2.42 -29.44
N GLU A 243 -32.76 -1.64 -28.64
CA GLU A 243 -32.14 -0.75 -27.62
C GLU A 243 -31.89 -1.44 -26.29
N SER A 244 -32.85 -2.24 -25.80
CA SER A 244 -32.70 -3.06 -24.60
C SER A 244 -31.52 -4.03 -24.70
N GLY A 245 -31.23 -4.56 -25.89
CA GLY A 245 -30.07 -5.43 -26.14
C GLY A 245 -28.73 -4.76 -25.89
N LYS A 246 -28.53 -3.49 -26.27
CA LYS A 246 -27.26 -2.77 -26.03
C LYS A 246 -27.08 -2.45 -24.54
N VAL A 247 -28.14 -2.00 -23.87
CA VAL A 247 -28.14 -1.75 -22.41
C VAL A 247 -27.94 -3.06 -21.64
N PHE A 248 -28.57 -4.16 -22.06
CA PHE A 248 -28.42 -5.47 -21.43
C PHE A 248 -27.03 -6.07 -21.66
N ILE A 249 -26.42 -5.89 -22.84
CA ILE A 249 -25.03 -6.30 -23.12
C ILE A 249 -24.04 -5.44 -22.31
N LEU A 250 -24.29 -4.14 -22.16
CA LEU A 250 -23.48 -3.25 -21.33
C LEU A 250 -23.62 -3.60 -19.85
N ARG A 251 -24.85 -3.84 -19.36
CA ARG A 251 -25.16 -4.26 -17.99
C ARG A 251 -24.64 -5.66 -17.68
N ARG A 252 -24.56 -6.55 -18.67
CA ARG A 252 -23.92 -7.88 -18.58
C ARG A 252 -22.39 -7.82 -18.72
N LYS A 253 -21.84 -6.78 -19.35
CA LYS A 253 -20.39 -6.51 -19.36
C LYS A 253 -19.94 -5.86 -18.06
N ILE A 254 -20.70 -4.87 -17.57
CA ILE A 254 -20.55 -4.27 -16.24
C ILE A 254 -20.77 -5.34 -15.17
N GLY A 255 -21.80 -6.19 -15.29
CA GLY A 255 -22.04 -7.30 -14.37
C GLY A 255 -20.97 -8.39 -14.43
N ARG A 256 -20.30 -8.58 -15.57
CA ARG A 256 -19.11 -9.45 -15.67
C ARG A 256 -17.84 -8.79 -15.16
N PHE A 257 -17.69 -7.47 -15.29
CA PHE A 257 -16.57 -6.69 -14.76
C PHE A 257 -16.68 -6.54 -13.23
N LEU A 258 -17.87 -6.25 -12.73
CA LEU A 258 -18.25 -6.27 -11.31
C LEU A 258 -18.20 -7.70 -10.76
N GLY A 259 -18.59 -8.70 -11.57
CA GLY A 259 -18.37 -10.12 -11.29
C GLY A 259 -16.90 -10.53 -11.23
N LEU A 260 -16.01 -9.86 -11.99
CA LEU A 260 -14.56 -10.07 -11.98
C LEU A 260 -13.92 -9.50 -10.70
N LEU A 261 -14.37 -8.31 -10.26
CA LEU A 261 -14.07 -7.77 -8.94
C LEU A 261 -14.58 -8.70 -7.82
N CYS A 262 -15.73 -9.35 -8.03
CA CYS A 262 -16.37 -10.23 -7.06
C CYS A 262 -15.89 -11.70 -7.07
N PHE A 263 -15.14 -12.18 -8.07
CA PHE A 263 -14.64 -13.58 -8.07
C PHE A 263 -13.44 -13.77 -7.12
N GLY A 264 -12.76 -12.69 -6.74
CA GLY A 264 -11.80 -12.60 -5.64
C GLY A 264 -12.43 -12.17 -4.32
N ARG A 265 -13.52 -12.82 -3.89
CA ARG A 265 -14.39 -12.45 -2.73
C ARG A 265 -13.67 -11.99 -1.45
N CYS A 266 -12.42 -12.38 -1.21
CA CYS A 266 -11.71 -12.03 0.01
C CYS A 266 -11.00 -10.66 -0.05
N ILE A 267 -10.46 -10.24 -1.19
CA ILE A 267 -9.52 -9.10 -1.21
C ILE A 267 -10.24 -7.74 -1.19
N PRO A 268 -11.22 -7.43 -2.06
CA PRO A 268 -11.96 -6.18 -1.97
C PRO A 268 -12.74 -6.05 -0.66
N VAL A 269 -13.29 -7.16 -0.15
CA VAL A 269 -13.96 -7.20 1.15
C VAL A 269 -12.96 -6.95 2.29
N ALA A 270 -11.77 -7.56 2.24
CA ALA A 270 -10.71 -7.31 3.20
C ALA A 270 -10.22 -5.85 3.13
N THR A 271 -10.14 -5.26 1.94
CA THR A 271 -9.78 -3.84 1.78
C THR A 271 -10.82 -2.94 2.45
N VAL A 272 -12.11 -3.13 2.17
CA VAL A 272 -13.18 -2.34 2.83
C VAL A 272 -13.16 -2.54 4.34
N ALA A 273 -13.03 -3.79 4.80
CA ALA A 273 -12.93 -4.10 6.22
C ALA A 273 -11.70 -3.44 6.86
N TYR A 274 -10.55 -3.43 6.18
CA TYR A 274 -9.31 -2.83 6.68
C TYR A 274 -9.42 -1.32 6.87
N TYR A 275 -9.99 -0.61 5.88
CA TYR A 275 -10.22 0.84 6.00
C TYR A 275 -11.31 1.16 7.03
N ALA A 276 -12.37 0.34 7.12
CA ALA A 276 -13.39 0.50 8.16
C ALA A 276 -12.82 0.27 9.57
N CYS A 277 -12.01 -0.78 9.76
CA CYS A 277 -11.30 -1.04 11.02
C CYS A 277 -10.33 0.10 11.36
N GLY A 278 -9.62 0.65 10.38
CA GLY A 278 -8.78 1.83 10.58
C GLY A 278 -9.58 3.04 11.06
N ALA A 279 -10.67 3.37 10.38
CA ALA A 279 -11.55 4.47 10.79
C ALA A 279 -12.12 4.25 12.21
N ILE A 280 -12.55 3.03 12.55
CA ILE A 280 -13.04 2.72 13.90
C ILE A 280 -11.91 2.81 14.93
N ALA A 281 -10.75 2.20 14.66
CA ALA A 281 -9.64 2.19 15.61
C ALA A 281 -9.11 3.60 15.87
N PHE A 282 -8.74 4.33 14.81
CA PHE A 282 -8.16 5.67 14.95
C PHE A 282 -9.20 6.74 15.26
N GLY A 283 -10.46 6.56 14.85
CA GLY A 283 -11.56 7.45 15.22
C GLY A 283 -12.06 7.26 16.66
N ALA A 284 -12.26 6.02 17.10
CA ALA A 284 -12.71 5.72 18.46
C ALA A 284 -11.62 6.00 19.51
N LEU A 285 -10.34 5.80 19.17
CA LEU A 285 -9.22 6.15 20.07
C LEU A 285 -9.10 7.66 20.31
N ARG A 286 -9.69 8.52 19.46
CA ARG A 286 -9.50 9.98 19.52
C ARG A 286 -10.74 10.78 19.90
N GLY A 287 -11.90 10.13 20.07
CA GLY A 287 -13.12 10.77 20.56
C GLY A 287 -13.66 11.94 19.70
N ARG A 288 -13.38 11.93 18.39
CA ARG A 288 -13.70 13.03 17.45
C ARG A 288 -15.06 12.88 16.78
N GLN A 289 -15.50 13.95 16.11
CA GLN A 289 -16.74 13.97 15.33
C GLN A 289 -16.74 12.91 14.21
N PRO A 290 -17.92 12.41 13.77
CA PRO A 290 -17.99 11.28 12.81
C PRO A 290 -17.33 11.55 11.46
N LEU A 291 -17.28 12.81 11.01
CA LEU A 291 -16.64 13.20 9.74
C LEU A 291 -15.10 13.22 9.85
N GLU A 292 -14.57 13.69 10.98
CA GLU A 292 -13.13 13.67 11.26
C GLU A 292 -12.61 12.22 11.38
N THR A 293 -13.46 11.32 11.88
CA THR A 293 -13.17 9.88 11.96
C THR A 293 -12.93 9.23 10.59
N ILE A 294 -13.67 9.63 9.55
CA ILE A 294 -13.45 9.11 8.19
C ILE A 294 -12.19 9.72 7.57
N LEU A 295 -11.90 10.97 7.92
CA LEU A 295 -10.76 11.73 7.41
C LEU A 295 -9.48 11.56 8.25
N PHE A 296 -9.44 10.56 9.14
CA PHE A 296 -8.33 10.30 10.03
C PHE A 296 -6.93 10.25 9.37
N PRO A 297 -6.75 9.81 8.09
CA PRO A 297 -5.42 9.81 7.47
C PRO A 297 -4.86 11.21 7.28
N LEU A 298 -5.70 12.24 7.14
CA LEU A 298 -5.22 13.62 7.02
C LEU A 298 -4.58 14.10 8.32
N GLU A 299 -5.02 13.63 9.49
CA GLU A 299 -4.43 14.03 10.78
C GLU A 299 -2.97 13.59 10.92
N PHE A 300 -2.55 12.56 10.18
CA PHE A 300 -1.17 12.10 10.14
C PHE A 300 -0.32 12.83 9.08
N SER A 301 -0.84 13.94 8.54
CA SER A 301 -0.10 14.89 7.71
C SER A 301 0.36 16.10 8.51
N THR A 302 1.40 16.78 8.03
CA THR A 302 1.86 18.07 8.57
C THR A 302 0.72 19.10 8.65
N THR A 303 -0.16 19.13 7.66
CA THR A 303 -1.32 20.03 7.62
C THR A 303 -2.46 19.62 8.54
N GLY A 304 -2.53 18.36 8.95
CA GLY A 304 -3.61 17.83 9.79
C GLY A 304 -3.30 17.76 11.28
N GLY A 305 -2.15 18.30 11.71
CA GLY A 305 -1.78 18.32 13.13
C GLY A 305 -1.01 17.08 13.59
N LEU A 306 -0.19 16.48 12.72
CA LEU A 306 0.69 15.35 13.07
C LEU A 306 1.49 15.61 14.36
N GLU A 307 1.93 16.85 14.59
CA GLU A 307 2.69 17.28 15.77
C GLU A 307 1.96 17.05 17.12
N LEU A 308 0.63 17.03 17.12
CA LEU A 308 -0.23 16.84 18.29
C LEU A 308 -0.58 15.38 18.54
N VAL A 309 -0.31 14.49 17.58
CA VAL A 309 -0.64 13.07 17.70
C VAL A 309 0.30 12.40 18.69
N GLU A 310 -0.26 11.61 19.62
CA GLU A 310 0.49 10.80 20.58
C GLU A 310 1.45 9.80 19.90
N ASP A 311 2.61 9.60 20.52
CA ASP A 311 3.73 8.87 19.91
C ASP A 311 3.41 7.42 19.52
N TYR A 312 2.74 6.68 20.40
CA TYR A 312 2.39 5.30 20.11
C TYR A 312 1.38 5.20 18.96
N VAL A 313 0.50 6.20 18.80
CA VAL A 313 -0.49 6.24 17.72
C VAL A 313 0.19 6.45 16.37
N ARG A 314 1.28 7.23 16.32
CA ARG A 314 2.09 7.41 15.09
C ARG A 314 2.73 6.09 14.65
N ILE A 315 3.25 5.31 15.60
CA ILE A 315 3.85 3.99 15.33
C ILE A 315 2.79 3.02 14.81
N LEU A 316 1.64 2.93 15.47
CA LEU A 316 0.52 2.09 15.03
C LEU A 316 0.03 2.48 13.63
N TYR A 317 -0.02 3.78 13.34
CA TYR A 317 -0.38 4.26 12.01
C TYR A 317 0.67 3.90 10.95
N GLY A 318 1.96 3.90 11.28
CA GLY A 318 3.01 3.40 10.39
C GLY A 318 2.77 1.93 9.99
N PHE A 319 2.47 1.05 10.96
CA PHE A 319 2.10 -0.34 10.65
C PHE A 319 0.80 -0.44 9.85
N TYR A 320 -0.16 0.45 10.11
CA TYR A 320 -1.39 0.53 9.34
C TYR A 320 -1.14 0.90 7.88
N VAL A 321 -0.21 1.81 7.61
CA VAL A 321 0.20 2.19 6.26
C VAL A 321 0.86 1.01 5.54
N GLU A 322 1.75 0.28 6.21
CA GLU A 322 2.36 -0.95 5.66
C GLU A 322 1.33 -2.04 5.32
N GLY A 323 0.33 -2.23 6.18
CA GLY A 323 -0.76 -3.15 5.90
C GLY A 323 -1.62 -2.72 4.71
N ALA A 324 -1.87 -1.41 4.55
CA ALA A 324 -2.58 -0.86 3.39
C ALA A 324 -1.82 -1.15 2.09
N MET A 325 -0.50 -0.93 2.09
CA MET A 325 0.37 -1.23 0.94
C MET A 325 0.41 -2.74 0.62
N SER A 326 0.44 -3.58 1.65
CA SER A 326 0.36 -5.04 1.49
C SER A 326 -0.95 -5.48 0.83
N LEU A 327 -2.08 -4.88 1.23
CA LEU A 327 -3.39 -5.14 0.63
C LEU A 327 -3.47 -4.65 -0.82
N LEU A 328 -2.93 -3.46 -1.10
CA LEU A 328 -2.82 -2.93 -2.46
C LEU A 328 -2.02 -3.87 -3.37
N ALA A 329 -0.87 -4.35 -2.89
CA ALA A 329 -0.06 -5.32 -3.62
C ALA A 329 -0.84 -6.63 -3.90
N CYS A 330 -1.60 -7.14 -2.92
CA CYS A 330 -2.48 -8.30 -3.10
C CYS A 330 -3.58 -8.07 -4.14
N ALA A 331 -4.20 -6.88 -4.13
CA ALA A 331 -5.20 -6.50 -5.11
C ALA A 331 -4.60 -6.46 -6.53
N LEU A 332 -3.45 -5.82 -6.71
CA LEU A 332 -2.73 -5.75 -7.98
C LEU A 332 -2.28 -7.14 -8.48
N ALA A 333 -1.77 -7.99 -7.59
CA ALA A 333 -1.39 -9.37 -7.92
C ALA A 333 -2.59 -10.19 -8.41
N THR A 334 -3.77 -10.01 -7.77
CA THR A 334 -5.02 -10.67 -8.19
C THR A 334 -5.53 -10.16 -9.53
N MET A 335 -5.45 -8.84 -9.75
CA MET A 335 -5.77 -8.24 -11.04
C MET A 335 -4.84 -8.75 -12.15
N ARG A 336 -3.54 -8.90 -11.86
CA ARG A 336 -2.56 -9.46 -12.82
C ARG A 336 -2.85 -10.93 -13.14
N SER A 337 -3.21 -11.76 -12.15
CA SER A 337 -3.46 -13.19 -12.36
C SER A 337 -4.75 -13.45 -13.15
N HIS A 338 -5.79 -12.62 -12.98
CA HIS A 338 -7.09 -12.75 -13.67
C HIS A 338 -7.20 -11.88 -14.92
N GLY A 339 -6.34 -10.87 -15.07
CA GLY A 339 -6.38 -9.88 -16.14
C GLY A 339 -6.05 -10.41 -17.53
N SER A 340 -5.30 -11.51 -17.65
CA SER A 340 -4.79 -11.95 -18.95
C SER A 340 -5.86 -12.35 -19.99
N THR A 341 -7.11 -12.67 -19.63
CA THR A 341 -8.12 -13.02 -20.64
C THR A 341 -9.05 -11.84 -20.96
N THR A 342 -9.41 -11.05 -19.95
CA THR A 342 -10.36 -9.93 -20.11
C THR A 342 -9.66 -8.62 -20.46
N ILE A 343 -8.47 -8.35 -19.90
CA ILE A 343 -7.64 -7.20 -20.30
C ILE A 343 -7.09 -7.44 -21.70
N ASN A 344 -6.70 -8.67 -22.06
CA ASN A 344 -6.33 -8.97 -23.44
C ASN A 344 -7.52 -8.76 -24.38
N TYR A 345 -8.72 -9.24 -24.04
CA TYR A 345 -9.92 -8.98 -24.84
C TYR A 345 -10.26 -7.48 -24.96
N MET A 346 -10.16 -6.71 -23.87
CA MET A 346 -10.40 -5.26 -23.89
C MET A 346 -9.30 -4.51 -24.65
N SER A 347 -8.03 -4.86 -24.42
CA SER A 347 -6.87 -4.31 -25.13
C SER A 347 -6.93 -4.57 -26.62
N GLU A 348 -7.28 -5.78 -27.02
CA GLU A 348 -7.39 -6.17 -28.42
C GLU A 348 -8.62 -5.50 -29.07
N LYS A 349 -9.72 -5.38 -28.33
CA LYS A 349 -10.93 -4.67 -28.77
C LYS A 349 -10.73 -3.16 -28.93
N TYR A 350 -10.00 -2.52 -28.01
CA TYR A 350 -9.76 -1.07 -28.00
C TYR A 350 -8.39 -0.69 -28.57
N ARG A 351 -7.64 -1.65 -29.14
CA ARG A 351 -6.29 -1.47 -29.70
C ARG A 351 -5.34 -0.71 -28.77
N LEU A 352 -5.35 -1.02 -27.47
CA LEU A 352 -4.58 -0.29 -26.47
C LEU A 352 -3.06 -0.53 -26.57
N PHE A 353 -2.62 -1.62 -27.21
CA PHE A 353 -1.20 -1.93 -27.41
C PHE A 353 -0.93 -2.31 -28.88
N THR A 354 0.13 -1.73 -29.47
CA THR A 354 0.67 -2.12 -30.77
C THR A 354 1.45 -3.42 -30.62
N ILE A 355 0.82 -4.55 -30.96
CA ILE A 355 1.54 -5.82 -31.10
C ILE A 355 2.27 -5.78 -32.44
N ASN A 356 3.54 -5.36 -32.44
CA ASN A 356 4.43 -5.63 -33.56
C ASN A 356 4.66 -7.14 -33.63
N LYS A 357 3.89 -7.83 -34.48
CA LYS A 357 4.28 -9.17 -34.95
C LYS A 357 5.48 -8.97 -35.85
N GLN A 358 6.69 -9.19 -35.34
CA GLN A 358 7.82 -9.43 -36.21
C GLN A 358 7.54 -10.73 -36.99
N GLN A 359 7.55 -10.59 -38.32
CA GLN A 359 7.37 -11.66 -39.31
C GLN A 359 8.50 -12.68 -39.24
#